data_AF-A0A956JHM4-F1
#
_entry.id   AF-A0A956JHM4-F1
#
_cell.length_a   1.000
_cell.length_b   1.000
_cell.length_c   1.000
_cell.angle_alpha   90.00
_cell.angle_beta   90.00
_cell.angle_gamma   90.00
#
_symmetry.space_group_name_H-M   'P 1'
#
loop_
_entity.id
_entity.type
_entity.pdbx_description
1 polymer ?
#
loop_
_entity_poly.entity_id
_entity_poly.type
_entity_poly.pdbx_seq_one_letter_code
_entity_poly.pdbx_strand_id
1 'polypeptide(L)'
;MSDPTESPTPRPLALAEIAEILGCDRVGLFLADGDRLPRVASDAWPEERYFSAAVIDLCDRVLVSREVSVVVDRAASWGYLGAPLVLGAQLFGVLLVTRGAGRPAFTADDGEILQALAERMAIDHQRLRAQELARAEQEAHAANRAKSAFLAHISHEIRTPLNAI
;
A
#
# COMPACT_ATOMS: atom_id res chain seq x y z
N MET A 1 -31.10 18.26 7.30
CA MET A 1 -30.08 18.98 8.10
C MET A 1 -28.78 18.24 7.84
N SER A 2 -28.06 18.67 6.80
CA SER A 2 -26.86 18.00 6.31
C SER A 2 -25.64 18.61 7.01
N ASP A 3 -24.76 17.76 7.53
CA ASP A 3 -23.51 18.15 8.19
C ASP A 3 -22.56 18.83 7.18
N PRO A 4 -22.08 20.07 7.41
CA PRO A 4 -21.26 20.81 6.45
C PRO A 4 -19.75 20.54 6.59
N THR A 5 -19.33 19.45 7.26
CA THR A 5 -17.91 19.23 7.61
C THR A 5 -17.31 17.91 7.15
N GLU A 6 -17.94 17.21 6.19
CA GLU A 6 -17.28 16.08 5.52
C GLU A 6 -16.50 16.61 4.32
N SER A 7 -15.32 17.17 4.60
CA SER A 7 -14.31 17.41 3.55
C SER A 7 -14.11 16.07 2.83
N PRO A 8 -14.25 15.98 1.50
CA PRO A 8 -14.22 14.70 0.80
C PRO A 8 -12.88 14.04 1.10
N THR A 9 -12.91 12.97 1.89
CA THR A 9 -11.72 12.16 2.15
C THR A 9 -11.23 11.74 0.78
N PRO A 10 -10.01 12.13 0.37
CA PRO A 10 -9.54 11.82 -0.95
C PRO A 10 -9.59 10.31 -1.14
N ARG A 11 -10.28 9.86 -2.19
CA ARG A 11 -10.30 8.46 -2.57
C ARG A 11 -8.84 8.03 -2.82
N PRO A 12 -8.40 6.86 -2.33
CA PRO A 12 -7.12 6.31 -2.74
C PRO A 12 -7.07 6.26 -4.27
N LEU A 13 -6.01 6.81 -4.86
CA LEU A 13 -5.86 6.82 -6.31
C LEU A 13 -5.85 5.37 -6.81
N ALA A 14 -6.78 5.04 -7.71
CA ALA A 14 -6.86 3.68 -8.23
C ALA A 14 -5.69 3.42 -9.19
N LEU A 15 -5.10 2.22 -9.16
CA LEU A 15 -4.00 1.88 -10.05
C LEU A 15 -4.37 2.03 -11.54
N ALA A 16 -5.66 1.88 -11.88
CA ALA A 16 -6.18 2.13 -13.21
C ALA A 16 -6.08 3.62 -13.62
N GLU A 17 -6.32 4.55 -12.71
CA GLU A 17 -6.20 6.00 -12.99
C GLU A 17 -4.73 6.37 -13.29
N ILE A 18 -3.78 5.74 -12.59
CA ILE A 18 -2.34 5.91 -12.86
C ILE A 18 -2.00 5.43 -14.28
N ALA A 19 -2.56 4.29 -14.70
CA ALA A 19 -2.34 3.76 -16.04
C ALA A 19 -2.82 4.71 -17.13
N GLU A 20 -3.98 5.33 -16.92
CA GLU A 20 -4.56 6.31 -17.84
C GLU A 20 -3.73 7.60 -17.90
N ILE A 21 -3.38 8.17 -16.73
CA ILE A 21 -2.59 9.41 -16.63
C ILE A 21 -1.24 9.26 -17.34
N LEU A 22 -0.54 8.16 -17.09
CA LEU A 22 0.78 7.91 -17.64
C LEU A 22 0.73 7.18 -18.99
N GLY A 23 -0.45 6.84 -19.52
CA GLY A 23 -0.57 6.05 -20.75
C GLY A 23 0.29 4.78 -20.76
N CYS A 24 0.40 4.10 -19.61
CA CYS A 24 1.24 2.91 -19.44
C CYS A 24 0.41 1.62 -19.49
N ASP A 25 1.07 0.50 -19.80
CA ASP A 25 0.37 -0.77 -20.00
C ASP A 25 0.06 -1.48 -18.68
N ARG A 26 0.89 -1.28 -17.65
CA ARG A 26 0.67 -1.85 -16.31
C ARG A 26 1.21 -0.92 -15.23
N VAL A 27 0.59 -1.03 -14.06
CA VAL A 27 1.01 -0.39 -12.81
C VAL A 27 1.20 -1.48 -11.76
N GLY A 28 2.22 -1.33 -10.92
CA GLY A 28 2.50 -2.23 -9.80
C GLY A 28 2.90 -1.42 -8.58
N LEU A 29 2.41 -1.86 -7.42
CA LEU A 29 2.79 -1.31 -6.13
C LEU A 29 3.57 -2.36 -5.34
N PHE A 30 4.78 -2.00 -4.92
CA PHE A 30 5.66 -2.83 -4.12
C PHE A 30 5.79 -2.24 -2.74
N LEU A 31 5.14 -2.83 -1.74
CA LEU A 31 5.30 -2.38 -0.36
C LEU A 31 6.47 -3.12 0.30
N ALA A 32 7.39 -2.37 0.90
CA ALA A 32 8.43 -2.91 1.76
C ALA A 32 7.82 -3.30 3.11
N ASP A 33 7.68 -4.60 3.36
CA ASP A 33 7.13 -5.14 4.62
C ASP A 33 8.19 -5.99 5.35
N GLY A 34 9.11 -5.32 6.05
CA GLY A 34 10.22 -6.00 6.72
C GLY A 34 11.02 -6.93 5.79
N ASP A 35 11.33 -8.14 6.27
CA ASP A 35 12.12 -9.19 5.58
C ASP A 35 11.29 -10.08 4.63
N ARG A 36 10.00 -9.80 4.42
CA ARG A 36 9.11 -10.63 3.60
C ARG A 36 8.91 -10.02 2.22
N LEU A 37 8.87 -10.89 1.21
CA LEU A 37 8.64 -10.53 -0.18
C LEU A 37 7.35 -9.68 -0.35
N PRO A 38 7.38 -8.70 -1.26
CA PRO A 38 6.42 -7.60 -1.31
C PRO A 38 4.98 -8.04 -1.60
N ARG A 39 4.00 -7.33 -1.03
CA ARG A 39 2.61 -7.39 -1.51
C ARG A 39 2.51 -6.59 -2.80
N VAL A 40 2.38 -7.29 -3.93
CA VAL A 40 1.97 -6.69 -5.21
C VAL A 40 0.49 -6.37 -5.13
N ALA A 41 0.13 -5.10 -5.04
CA ALA A 41 -1.23 -4.68 -5.36
C ALA A 41 -1.24 -4.38 -6.87
N SER A 42 -1.83 -5.26 -7.66
CA SER A 42 -2.20 -4.95 -9.04
C SER A 42 -3.42 -5.79 -9.42
N ASP A 43 -4.30 -5.22 -10.21
CA ASP A 43 -5.41 -5.95 -10.86
C ASP A 43 -4.97 -6.70 -12.14
N ALA A 44 -3.67 -6.72 -12.50
CA ALA A 44 -3.24 -7.11 -13.85
C ALA A 44 -1.98 -8.01 -13.94
N TRP A 45 -1.47 -8.53 -12.83
CA TRP A 45 -0.29 -9.39 -12.85
C TRP A 45 -0.71 -10.83 -12.50
N PRO A 46 -0.91 -11.71 -13.51
CA PRO A 46 -1.13 -13.12 -13.24
C PRO A 46 0.15 -13.74 -12.67
N GLU A 47 0.04 -14.33 -11.48
CA GLU A 47 0.96 -15.22 -10.73
C GLU A 47 2.46 -15.28 -11.11
N GLU A 48 3.31 -15.07 -10.10
CA GLU A 48 4.71 -15.53 -9.86
C GLU A 48 5.79 -15.47 -10.97
N ARG A 49 5.45 -15.22 -12.24
CA ARG A 49 6.37 -15.38 -13.39
C ARG A 49 6.92 -14.07 -13.99
N TYR A 50 6.59 -12.91 -13.44
CA TYR A 50 6.87 -11.62 -14.09
C TYR A 50 7.78 -10.66 -13.32
N PHE A 51 8.52 -11.13 -12.32
CA PHE A 51 9.71 -10.41 -11.88
C PHE A 51 10.83 -10.62 -12.88
N SER A 52 10.72 -9.98 -14.04
CA SER A 52 11.85 -9.89 -14.96
C SER A 52 13.03 -9.29 -14.20
N ALA A 53 14.26 -9.66 -14.59
CA ALA A 53 15.46 -9.08 -14.00
C ALA A 53 15.45 -7.53 -14.06
N ALA A 54 14.76 -6.95 -15.06
CA ALA A 54 14.57 -5.52 -15.20
C ALA A 54 13.67 -4.90 -14.11
N VAL A 55 12.61 -5.60 -13.67
CA VAL A 55 11.76 -5.12 -12.56
C VAL A 55 12.54 -5.17 -11.25
N ILE A 56 13.32 -6.23 -11.02
CA ILE A 56 14.16 -6.36 -9.83
C ILE A 56 15.22 -5.25 -9.81
N ASP A 57 15.96 -5.06 -10.91
CA ASP A 57 16.96 -3.99 -11.06
C ASP A 57 16.35 -2.61 -10.85
N LEU A 58 15.15 -2.36 -11.40
CA LEU A 58 14.43 -1.11 -11.17
C LEU A 58 14.12 -0.90 -9.68
N CYS A 59 13.53 -1.90 -9.02
CA CYS A 59 13.18 -1.81 -7.61
C CYS A 59 14.43 -1.57 -6.75
N ASP A 60 15.52 -2.29 -6.99
CA ASP A 60 16.78 -2.10 -6.25
C ASP A 60 17.32 -0.68 -6.43
N ARG A 61 17.31 -0.14 -7.65
CA ARG A 61 17.74 1.24 -7.91
C ARG A 61 16.88 2.25 -7.16
N VAL A 62 15.56 2.11 -7.20
CA VAL A 62 14.65 3.04 -6.50
C VAL A 62 14.79 2.91 -4.99
N LEU A 63 14.90 1.69 -4.45
CA LEU A 63 15.04 1.46 -3.01
C LEU A 63 16.35 2.01 -2.46
N VAL A 64 17.45 1.88 -3.22
CA VAL A 64 18.78 2.37 -2.83
C VAL A 64 18.88 3.88 -2.99
N SER A 65 18.51 4.43 -4.16
CA SER A 65 18.62 5.88 -4.43
C SER A 65 17.56 6.70 -3.72
N ARG A 66 16.38 6.12 -3.50
CA ARG A 66 15.15 6.83 -3.13
C ARG A 66 14.80 7.94 -4.12
N GLU A 67 15.09 7.71 -5.40
CA GLU A 67 14.78 8.61 -6.51
C GLU A 67 14.05 7.85 -7.63
N VAL A 68 13.40 8.60 -8.51
CA VAL A 68 12.78 8.03 -9.71
C VAL A 68 13.85 7.39 -10.58
N SER A 69 13.63 6.15 -10.98
CA SER A 69 14.55 5.40 -11.83
C SER A 69 13.83 4.84 -13.04
N VAL A 70 14.58 4.67 -14.14
CA VAL A 70 14.10 4.04 -15.36
C VAL A 70 15.01 2.87 -15.72
N VAL A 71 14.41 1.77 -16.16
CA VAL A 71 15.11 0.60 -16.70
C VAL A 71 14.49 0.25 -18.04
N VAL A 72 15.32 -0.11 -19.01
CA VAL A 72 14.87 -0.52 -20.34
C VAL A 72 15.41 -1.91 -20.63
N ASP A 73 14.52 -2.88 -20.80
CA ASP A 73 14.83 -4.20 -21.29
C ASP A 73 14.80 -4.19 -22.81
N ARG A 74 15.97 -4.10 -23.44
CA ARG A 74 16.11 -4.08 -24.90
C ARG A 74 15.78 -5.41 -25.54
N ALA A 75 15.96 -6.54 -24.83
CA ALA A 75 15.68 -7.86 -25.38
C ALA A 75 14.16 -8.09 -25.45
N ALA A 76 13.43 -7.68 -24.41
CA ALA A 76 11.98 -7.73 -24.38
C ALA A 76 11.32 -6.55 -25.13
N SER A 77 12.06 -5.47 -25.41
CA SER A 77 11.54 -4.18 -25.90
C SER A 77 10.52 -3.54 -24.93
N TRP A 78 10.85 -3.55 -23.64
CA TRP A 78 10.03 -2.99 -22.57
C TRP A 78 10.78 -1.88 -21.81
N GLY A 79 10.05 -0.86 -21.39
CA GLY A 79 10.50 0.16 -20.45
C GLY A 79 9.78 0.03 -19.12
N TYR A 80 10.49 0.37 -18.04
CA TYR A 80 10.01 0.36 -16.68
C TYR A 80 10.39 1.68 -16.02
N LEU A 81 9.45 2.34 -15.35
CA LEU A 81 9.67 3.57 -14.58
C LEU A 81 9.19 3.31 -13.16
N GLY A 82 9.99 3.70 -12.17
CA GLY A 82 9.70 3.47 -10.77
C GLY A 82 9.95 4.71 -9.93
N ALA A 83 9.07 4.97 -8.97
CA ALA A 83 9.18 6.07 -8.01
C ALA A 83 9.03 5.53 -6.57
N PRO A 84 9.78 6.09 -5.61
CA PRO A 84 9.73 5.66 -4.22
C PRO A 84 8.46 6.15 -3.53
N LEU A 85 7.83 5.29 -2.74
CA LEU A 85 6.75 5.66 -1.82
C LEU A 85 7.37 6.18 -0.54
N VAL A 86 7.70 7.46 -0.49
CA VAL A 86 8.36 8.09 0.66
C VAL A 86 7.47 9.12 1.33
N LEU A 87 7.50 9.14 2.67
CA LEU A 87 6.90 10.20 3.47
C LEU A 87 7.84 10.55 4.62
N GLY A 88 8.41 11.75 4.58
CA GLY A 88 9.50 12.13 5.47
C GLY A 88 10.71 11.20 5.30
N ALA A 89 11.18 10.61 6.39
CA ALA A 89 12.31 9.66 6.37
C ALA A 89 11.89 8.21 6.04
N GLN A 90 10.59 7.92 6.03
CA GLN A 90 10.08 6.57 5.88
C GLN A 90 9.89 6.20 4.41
N LEU A 91 10.43 5.05 4.03
CA LEU A 91 10.25 4.42 2.74
C LEU A 91 9.25 3.28 2.90
N PHE A 92 8.12 3.38 2.23
CA PHE A 92 7.08 2.34 2.25
C PHE A 92 7.22 1.37 1.09
N GLY A 93 7.96 1.70 0.03
CA GLY A 93 7.99 0.87 -1.16
C GLY A 93 8.30 1.58 -2.47
N VAL A 94 7.89 0.96 -3.57
CA VAL A 94 8.08 1.44 -4.95
C VAL A 94 6.74 1.39 -5.69
N LEU A 95 6.35 2.49 -6.30
CA LEU A 95 5.34 2.53 -7.36
C LEU A 95 6.06 2.34 -8.69
N LEU A 96 5.63 1.38 -9.50
CA LEU A 96 6.21 1.18 -10.83
C LEU A 96 5.16 1.10 -11.93
N VAL A 97 5.58 1.47 -13.13
CA VAL A 97 4.79 1.39 -14.35
C VAL A 97 5.60 0.80 -15.48
N THR A 98 4.94 0.16 -16.43
CA THR A 98 5.58 -0.49 -17.58
C THR A 98 5.02 0.00 -18.90
N ARG A 99 5.88 0.16 -19.91
CA ARG A 99 5.49 0.39 -21.31
C ARG A 99 6.13 -0.68 -22.19
N GLY A 100 5.31 -1.36 -22.99
CA GLY A 100 5.74 -2.39 -23.94
C GLY A 100 6.20 -1.81 -25.28
N ALA A 101 6.50 -2.73 -26.22
CA ALA A 101 6.98 -2.37 -27.55
C ALA A 101 5.98 -1.50 -28.32
N GLY A 102 6.51 -0.49 -29.04
CA GLY A 102 5.70 0.43 -29.85
C GLY A 102 5.16 1.65 -29.09
N ARG A 103 5.32 1.71 -27.76
CA ARG A 103 5.06 2.91 -26.97
C ARG A 103 6.31 3.81 -26.92
N PRO A 104 6.13 5.14 -26.79
CA PRO A 104 7.24 6.05 -26.50
C PRO A 104 7.97 5.68 -25.20
N ALA A 105 9.28 5.89 -25.17
CA ALA A 105 10.07 5.77 -23.96
C ALA A 105 9.57 6.72 -22.86
N PHE A 106 9.82 6.37 -21.60
CA PHE A 106 9.53 7.26 -20.49
C PHE A 106 10.39 8.54 -20.57
N THR A 107 9.73 9.67 -20.30
CA THR A 107 10.30 11.02 -20.32
C THR A 107 10.57 11.51 -18.90
N ALA A 108 11.20 12.68 -18.77
CA ALA A 108 11.35 13.36 -17.49
C ALA A 108 9.99 13.71 -16.87
N ASP A 109 9.07 14.24 -17.68
CA ASP A 109 7.70 14.58 -17.28
C ASP A 109 6.94 13.36 -16.74
N ASP A 110 7.10 12.18 -17.38
CA ASP A 110 6.53 10.93 -16.85
C ASP A 110 7.07 10.61 -15.44
N GLY A 111 8.36 10.88 -15.22
CA GLY A 111 9.02 10.73 -13.92
C GLY A 111 8.47 11.69 -12.87
N GLU A 112 8.29 12.97 -13.21
CA GLU A 112 7.71 13.98 -12.31
C GLU A 112 6.27 13.63 -11.92
N ILE A 113 5.47 13.21 -12.90
CA ILE A 113 4.10 12.76 -12.67
C ILE A 113 4.10 11.53 -11.75
N LEU A 114 4.90 10.51 -12.06
CA LEU A 114 4.94 9.29 -11.24
C LEU A 114 5.40 9.58 -9.80
N GLN A 115 6.36 10.49 -9.61
CA GLN A 115 6.81 10.94 -8.30
C GLN A 115 5.67 11.56 -7.48
N ALA A 116 4.91 12.48 -8.08
CA ALA A 116 3.78 13.13 -7.40
C ALA A 116 2.68 12.11 -7.02
N LEU A 117 2.43 11.11 -7.88
CA LEU A 117 1.48 10.03 -7.60
C LEU A 117 1.99 9.12 -6.48
N ALA A 118 3.28 8.79 -6.47
CA ALA A 118 3.90 7.98 -5.43
C ALA A 118 3.84 8.66 -4.04
N GLU A 119 4.10 9.96 -3.97
CA GLU A 119 3.97 10.75 -2.74
C GLU A 119 2.53 10.74 -2.21
N ARG A 120 1.55 10.89 -3.11
CA ARG A 120 0.14 10.80 -2.73
C ARG A 120 -0.20 9.42 -2.18
N MET A 121 0.25 8.36 -2.85
CA MET A 121 0.03 6.99 -2.39
C MET A 121 0.70 6.71 -1.03
N ALA A 122 1.88 7.27 -0.77
CA ALA A 122 2.55 7.16 0.52
C ALA A 122 1.72 7.77 1.66
N ILE A 123 1.11 8.94 1.43
CA ILE A 123 0.19 9.59 2.38
C ILE A 123 -1.05 8.72 2.63
N ASP A 124 -1.67 8.23 1.57
CA ASP A 124 -2.88 7.41 1.67
C ASP A 124 -2.59 6.07 2.37
N HIS A 125 -1.42 5.46 2.11
CA HIS A 125 -0.95 4.26 2.80
C HIS A 125 -0.78 4.48 4.31
N GLN A 126 -0.13 5.58 4.71
CA GLN A 126 0.04 5.90 6.13
C GLN A 126 -1.31 6.13 6.83
N ARG A 127 -2.25 6.82 6.17
CA ARG A 127 -3.60 7.05 6.71
C ARG A 127 -4.36 5.75 6.91
N LEU A 128 -4.33 4.85 5.93
CA LEU A 128 -5.01 3.56 6.03
C LEU A 128 -4.43 2.72 7.18
N ARG A 129 -3.10 2.63 7.29
CA ARG A 129 -2.45 1.91 8.41
C ARG A 129 -2.81 2.48 9.77
N ALA A 130 -2.90 3.80 9.90
CA ALA A 130 -3.31 4.44 11.16
C ALA A 130 -4.77 4.09 11.54
N GLN A 131 -5.67 4.05 10.56
CA GLN A 131 -7.07 3.66 10.77
C GLN A 131 -7.20 2.18 11.15
N GLU A 132 -6.46 1.29 10.49
CA GLU A 132 -6.43 -0.14 10.81
C GLU A 132 -5.92 -0.39 12.23
N LEU A 133 -4.87 0.30 12.65
CA LEU A 133 -4.33 0.21 14.01
C LEU A 133 -5.34 0.68 15.05
N ALA A 134 -5.97 1.84 14.83
CA ALA A 134 -6.99 2.37 15.74
C ALA A 134 -8.18 1.41 15.90
N ARG A 135 -8.60 0.75 14.81
CA ARG A 135 -9.66 -0.25 14.84
C ARG A 135 -9.25 -1.51 15.62
N ALA A 136 -8.03 -2.02 15.39
CA ALA A 136 -7.53 -3.19 16.10
C ALA A 136 -7.40 -2.93 17.61
N GLU A 137 -6.97 -1.73 18.01
CA GLU A 137 -6.95 -1.32 19.42
C GLU A 137 -8.35 -1.31 20.04
N GLN A 138 -9.34 -0.75 19.35
CA GLN A 138 -10.73 -0.74 19.82
C GLN A 138 -11.29 -2.15 20.02
N GLU A 139 -11.02 -3.06 19.08
CA GLU A 139 -11.44 -4.46 19.15
C GLU A 139 -10.76 -5.19 20.33
N ALA A 140 -9.46 -4.98 20.54
CA ALA A 140 -8.72 -5.52 21.67
C ALA A 140 -9.25 -5.02 23.02
N HIS A 141 -9.54 -3.72 23.12
CA HIS A 141 -10.14 -3.14 24.33
C HIS A 141 -11.54 -3.68 24.62
N ALA A 142 -12.37 -3.86 23.60
CA ALA A 142 -13.70 -4.45 23.75
C ALA A 142 -13.62 -5.91 24.23
N ALA A 143 -12.72 -6.72 23.66
CA ALA A 143 -12.48 -8.09 24.08
C ALA A 143 -11.99 -8.17 25.54
N ASN A 144 -11.09 -7.27 25.94
CA ASN A 144 -10.59 -7.24 27.31
C ASN A 144 -11.70 -6.89 28.31
N ARG A 145 -12.55 -5.90 27.98
CA ARG A 145 -13.72 -5.56 28.82
C ARG A 145 -14.70 -6.75 28.94
N ALA A 146 -14.99 -7.44 27.84
CA ALA A 146 -15.85 -8.62 27.86
C ALA A 146 -15.27 -9.74 28.73
N LYS A 147 -13.95 -9.98 28.65
CA LYS A 147 -13.25 -10.95 29.50
C LYS A 147 -13.31 -10.56 30.99
N SER A 148 -13.07 -9.29 31.32
CA SER A 148 -13.17 -8.81 32.69
C SER A 148 -14.58 -8.93 33.24
N ALA A 149 -15.61 -8.58 32.45
CA ALA A 149 -17.01 -8.73 32.84
C ALA A 149 -17.39 -10.20 33.08
N PHE A 150 -16.95 -11.10 32.19
CA PHE A 150 -17.15 -12.54 32.37
C PHE A 150 -16.47 -13.07 33.65
N LEU A 151 -15.20 -12.74 33.88
CA LEU A 151 -14.47 -13.17 35.08
C LEU A 151 -15.07 -12.58 36.37
N ALA A 152 -15.59 -11.35 36.31
CA ALA A 152 -16.30 -10.74 37.43
C ALA A 152 -17.61 -11.49 37.72
N HIS A 153 -18.44 -11.74 36.71
CA HIS A 153 -19.67 -12.53 36.85
C HIS A 153 -19.40 -13.93 37.42
N ILE A 154 -18.45 -14.67 36.86
CA ILE A 154 -18.08 -16.00 37.37
C ILE A 154 -17.52 -15.92 38.79
N SER A 155 -16.69 -14.91 39.12
CA SER A 155 -16.20 -14.73 40.49
C SER A 155 -17.32 -14.44 41.49
N HIS A 156 -18.39 -13.75 41.06
CA HIS A 156 -19.57 -13.52 41.88
C HIS A 156 -20.39 -14.80 42.07
N GLU A 157 -20.55 -15.62 41.04
CA GLU A 157 -21.25 -16.92 41.14
C GLU A 157 -20.48 -17.94 42.00
N ILE A 158 -19.15 -18.00 41.87
CA ILE A 158 -18.31 -18.91 42.68
C ILE A 158 -18.22 -18.46 44.15
N ARG A 159 -18.36 -17.15 44.43
CA ARG A 159 -18.41 -16.62 45.81
C ARG A 159 -19.79 -16.71 46.45
N THR A 160 -20.84 -17.04 45.71
CA THR A 160 -22.18 -17.29 46.26
C THR A 160 -22.74 -18.64 45.76
N PRO A 161 -22.11 -19.79 46.10
CA PRO A 161 -22.67 -21.09 45.74
C PRO A 161 -23.86 -21.51 46.65
N LEU A 162 -24.38 -20.62 47.51
CA LEU A 162 -25.39 -20.93 48.52
C LEU A 162 -26.54 -19.92 48.52
N ASN A 163 -27.51 -20.14 47.64
CA ASN A 163 -28.96 -20.04 47.91
C ASN A 163 -29.77 -20.11 46.60
N ALA A 164 -29.91 -21.32 46.05
CA ALA A 164 -31.05 -21.66 45.22
C ALA A 164 -31.27 -23.18 45.32
N ILE A 165 -32.30 -23.55 46.10
CA ILE A 165 -32.75 -24.87 46.57
C ILE A 165 -32.14 -25.31 47.91
#